data_AF-A0A542KKP1-F1
#
_entry.id   AF-A0A542KKP1-F1
#
_cell.length_a   1.000
_cell.length_b   1.000
_cell.length_c   1.000
_cell.angle_alpha   90.00
_cell.angle_beta   90.00
_cell.angle_gamma   90.00
#
_symmetry.space_group_name_H-M   'P 1'
#
loop_
_entity.id
_entity.type
_entity.pdbx_description
1 polymer ?
#
loop_
_entity_poly.entity_id
_entity_poly.type
_entity_poly.pdbx_seq_one_letter_code
_entity_poly.pdbx_strand_id
1 'polypeptide(L)'
;MSQAERHLTSLMRQLANRDHVELVHPFSDLKSFAALVHVAECFGFRYAGVRLVGRHKVLHVHLVRSGDAWAQQRAAANAAAFPQVGEGGAVPGMHLNSLTPVPEAQPEVDLLTKVIRYDAMTEAGNPVQLRTVGVAAGVLFLLLAVVTGVYSVLLPLAVLTPAFMFGSLRVNTARRAKLAAQLTAAGCTPVRDEAGRERFVRPVPYPA
;
A
#
# COMPACT_ATOMS: atom_id res chain seq x y z
N MET A 1 -27.53 2.93 2.36
CA MET A 1 -26.27 2.16 2.41
C MET A 1 -25.08 3.07 2.18
N SER A 2 -24.29 3.29 3.21
CA SER A 2 -23.06 4.10 3.13
C SER A 2 -22.02 3.43 2.22
N GLN A 3 -21.00 4.17 1.76
CA GLN A 3 -19.89 3.58 1.01
C GLN A 3 -19.08 2.60 1.90
N ALA A 4 -18.92 2.94 3.19
CA ALA A 4 -18.26 2.11 4.19
C ALA A 4 -18.97 0.76 4.37
N GLU A 5 -20.30 0.77 4.51
CA GLU A 5 -21.10 -0.46 4.59
C GLU A 5 -20.90 -1.32 3.35
N ARG A 6 -20.99 -0.75 2.14
CA ARG A 6 -20.76 -1.48 0.90
C ARG A 6 -19.40 -2.17 0.85
N HIS A 7 -18.35 -1.46 1.27
CA HIS A 7 -17.00 -2.03 1.32
C HIS A 7 -16.90 -3.15 2.36
N LEU A 8 -17.50 -2.96 3.55
CA LEU A 8 -17.53 -3.99 4.60
C LEU A 8 -18.35 -5.22 4.19
N THR A 9 -19.53 -5.06 3.60
CA THR A 9 -20.34 -6.18 3.08
C THR A 9 -19.56 -6.96 2.02
N SER A 10 -18.90 -6.24 1.11
CA SER A 10 -18.06 -6.87 0.07
C SER A 10 -16.88 -7.63 0.69
N LEU A 11 -16.20 -7.01 1.67
CA LEU A 11 -15.11 -7.61 2.41
C LEU A 11 -15.56 -8.91 3.07
N MET A 12 -16.61 -8.87 3.90
CA MET A 12 -17.11 -10.05 4.63
C MET A 12 -17.53 -11.18 3.69
N ARG A 13 -18.17 -10.86 2.56
CA ARG A 13 -18.52 -11.86 1.53
C ARG A 13 -17.28 -12.52 0.92
N GLN A 14 -16.19 -11.76 0.72
CA GLN A 14 -14.93 -12.31 0.22
C GLN A 14 -14.24 -13.17 1.29
N LEU A 15 -14.21 -12.73 2.56
CA LEU A 15 -13.62 -13.50 3.66
C LEU A 15 -14.33 -14.84 3.91
N ALA A 16 -15.65 -14.90 3.70
CA ALA A 16 -16.41 -16.13 3.87
C ALA A 16 -16.11 -17.17 2.77
N ASN A 17 -15.85 -16.72 1.54
CA ASN A 17 -15.80 -17.59 0.37
C ASN A 17 -14.39 -17.85 -0.17
N ARG A 18 -13.37 -17.10 0.28
CA ARG A 18 -12.02 -17.17 -0.30
C ARG A 18 -10.95 -17.17 0.77
N ASP A 19 -9.87 -17.91 0.49
CA ASP A 19 -8.63 -17.87 1.30
C ASP A 19 -7.68 -16.76 0.85
N HIS A 20 -7.84 -16.31 -0.40
CA HIS A 20 -7.14 -15.16 -0.97
C HIS A 20 -8.16 -14.06 -1.29
N VAL A 21 -8.04 -12.93 -0.60
CA VAL A 21 -8.94 -11.78 -0.74
C VAL A 21 -8.18 -10.63 -1.39
N GLU A 22 -8.82 -10.01 -2.36
CA GLU A 22 -8.28 -8.86 -3.08
C GLU A 22 -9.23 -7.68 -2.93
N LEU A 23 -8.72 -6.61 -2.30
CA LEU A 23 -9.45 -5.37 -2.14
C LEU A 23 -9.09 -4.42 -3.26
N VAL A 24 -10.08 -4.14 -4.10
CA VAL A 24 -9.98 -3.23 -5.23
C VAL A 24 -11.05 -2.17 -5.08
N HIS A 25 -10.64 -0.99 -4.64
CA HIS A 25 -11.52 0.16 -4.50
C HIS A 25 -10.89 1.39 -5.16
N PRO A 26 -11.30 1.73 -6.41
CA PRO A 26 -10.63 2.74 -7.24
C PRO A 26 -10.57 4.16 -6.63
N PHE A 27 -11.44 4.46 -5.67
CA PHE A 27 -11.59 5.78 -5.05
C PHE A 27 -11.45 5.76 -3.52
N SER A 28 -10.88 4.70 -2.94
CA SER A 28 -10.69 4.63 -1.48
C SER A 28 -9.37 5.25 -1.05
N ASP A 29 -9.42 6.02 0.03
CA ASP A 29 -8.23 6.52 0.69
C ASP A 29 -7.39 5.37 1.26
N LEU A 30 -6.07 5.55 1.32
CA LEU A 30 -5.14 4.60 1.95
C LEU A 30 -5.56 4.24 3.38
N LYS A 31 -6.14 5.20 4.11
CA LYS A 31 -6.66 4.97 5.47
C LYS A 31 -7.84 4.02 5.48
N SER A 32 -8.76 4.13 4.51
CA SER A 32 -9.89 3.21 4.37
C SER A 32 -9.41 1.80 4.00
N PHE A 33 -8.39 1.68 3.15
CA PHE A 33 -7.76 0.38 2.89
C PHE A 33 -7.13 -0.21 4.16
N ALA A 34 -6.38 0.58 4.92
CA ALA A 34 -5.79 0.14 6.17
C ALA A 34 -6.83 -0.28 7.20
N ALA A 35 -7.96 0.43 7.28
CA ALA A 35 -9.09 0.07 8.13
C ALA A 35 -9.71 -1.27 7.70
N LEU A 36 -9.95 -1.48 6.40
CA LEU A 36 -10.46 -2.76 5.88
C LEU A 36 -9.48 -3.91 6.13
N VAL A 37 -8.17 -3.66 5.99
CA VAL A 37 -7.12 -4.64 6.32
C VAL A 37 -7.13 -4.96 7.80
N HIS A 38 -7.24 -3.97 8.69
CA HIS A 38 -7.33 -4.20 10.14
C HIS A 38 -8.55 -5.07 10.48
N VAL A 39 -9.72 -4.78 9.90
CA VAL A 39 -10.92 -5.61 10.07
C VAL A 39 -10.67 -7.03 9.56
N ALA A 40 -10.05 -7.20 8.39
CA ALA A 40 -9.71 -8.52 7.88
C ALA A 40 -8.73 -9.28 8.80
N GLU A 41 -7.74 -8.59 9.39
CA GLU A 41 -6.80 -9.16 10.37
C GLU A 41 -7.52 -9.65 11.63
N CYS A 42 -8.54 -8.91 12.11
CA CYS A 42 -9.40 -9.36 13.21
C CYS A 42 -10.17 -10.65 12.88
N PHE A 43 -10.46 -10.92 11.61
CA PHE A 43 -11.10 -12.16 11.14
C PHE A 43 -10.09 -13.22 10.65
N GLY A 44 -8.82 -13.11 11.03
CA GLY A 44 -7.80 -14.15 10.80
C GLY A 44 -7.16 -14.12 9.41
N PHE A 45 -7.36 -13.05 8.65
CA PHE A 45 -6.58 -12.80 7.43
C PHE A 45 -5.28 -12.07 7.79
N ARG A 46 -4.33 -12.08 6.86
CA ARG A 46 -3.07 -11.36 6.99
C ARG A 46 -2.86 -10.56 5.73
N TYR A 47 -2.39 -9.33 5.91
CA TYR A 47 -1.92 -8.53 4.80
C TYR A 47 -0.84 -9.31 4.04
N ALA A 48 -1.00 -9.42 2.72
CA ALA A 48 -0.13 -10.17 1.81
C ALA A 48 0.60 -9.28 0.79
N GLY A 49 0.23 -8.02 0.67
CA GLY A 49 0.96 -7.04 -0.11
C GLY A 49 0.03 -6.18 -0.96
N VAL A 50 0.65 -5.32 -1.75
CA VAL A 50 -0.03 -4.42 -2.68
C VAL A 50 0.49 -4.67 -4.08
N ARG A 51 -0.41 -4.58 -5.06
CA ARG A 51 -0.06 -4.47 -6.47
C ARG A 51 -0.74 -3.25 -7.07
N LEU A 52 -0.06 -2.61 -8.02
CA LEU A 52 -0.65 -1.54 -8.83
C LEU A 52 -0.98 -2.11 -10.20
N VAL A 53 -2.28 -2.21 -10.51
CA VAL A 53 -2.75 -2.88 -11.72
C VAL A 53 -3.39 -1.87 -12.68
N GLY A 54 -3.16 -2.10 -13.97
CA GLY A 54 -3.76 -1.34 -15.05
C GLY A 54 -3.10 0.01 -15.33
N ARG A 55 -3.60 0.70 -16.36
CA ARG A 55 -3.05 1.97 -16.85
C ARG A 55 -3.12 3.10 -15.83
N HIS A 56 -4.14 3.07 -14.95
CA HIS A 56 -4.34 4.05 -13.89
C HIS A 56 -3.63 3.70 -12.58
N LYS A 57 -2.84 2.61 -12.55
CA LYS A 57 -2.15 2.13 -11.34
C LYS A 57 -3.12 2.02 -10.15
N VAL A 58 -4.22 1.29 -10.35
CA VAL A 58 -5.22 1.09 -9.29
C VAL A 58 -4.60 0.26 -8.18
N LEU A 59 -4.86 0.62 -6.93
CA LEU A 59 -4.34 -0.07 -5.74
C LEU A 59 -5.12 -1.35 -5.48
N HIS A 60 -4.44 -2.49 -5.58
CA HIS A 60 -4.96 -3.80 -5.27
C HIS A 60 -4.26 -4.30 -4.00
N VAL A 61 -5.01 -4.39 -2.90
CA VAL A 61 -4.49 -4.90 -1.62
C VAL A 61 -4.83 -6.38 -1.52
N HIS A 62 -3.81 -7.22 -1.37
CA HIS A 62 -3.97 -8.67 -1.23
C HIS A 62 -3.91 -9.07 0.25
N LEU A 63 -4.80 -9.98 0.61
CA LEU A 63 -4.95 -10.58 1.94
C LEU A 63 -4.97 -12.10 1.78
N VAL A 64 -4.36 -12.81 2.73
CA VAL A 64 -4.31 -14.28 2.75
C VAL A 64 -4.76 -14.77 4.11
N ARG A 65 -5.57 -15.83 4.14
CA ARG A 65 -5.99 -16.46 5.40
C ARG A 65 -4.77 -16.99 6.15
N SER A 66 -4.65 -16.66 7.43
CA SER A 66 -3.57 -17.18 8.26
C SER A 66 -3.79 -18.64 8.62
N GLY A 67 -2.72 -19.44 8.54
CA GLY A 67 -2.69 -20.81 9.08
C GLY A 67 -2.42 -20.88 10.59
N ASP A 68 -2.10 -19.76 11.23
CA ASP A 68 -1.70 -19.72 12.63
C ASP A 68 -2.90 -20.00 13.57
N ALA A 69 -2.75 -20.92 14.51
CA ALA A 69 -3.81 -21.29 15.46
C ALA A 69 -4.34 -20.08 16.27
N TRP A 70 -3.44 -19.17 16.67
CA TRP A 70 -3.80 -17.91 17.33
C TRP A 70 -4.75 -17.04 16.48
N ALA A 71 -4.44 -16.89 15.19
CA ALA A 71 -5.24 -16.07 14.29
C ALA A 71 -6.64 -16.66 14.08
N GLN A 72 -6.74 -18.00 14.00
CA GLN A 72 -8.01 -18.71 13.91
C GLN A 72 -8.84 -18.57 15.19
N GLN A 73 -8.22 -18.65 16.36
CA GLN A 73 -8.90 -18.46 17.64
C GLN A 73 -9.44 -17.03 17.79
N ARG A 74 -8.64 -16.02 17.42
CA ARG A 74 -9.09 -14.62 17.40
C ARG A 74 -10.23 -14.41 16.41
N ALA A 75 -10.15 -15.01 15.22
CA ALA A 75 -11.20 -14.93 14.21
C ALA A 75 -12.52 -15.52 14.71
N ALA A 76 -12.49 -16.68 15.37
CA ALA A 76 -13.67 -17.31 15.95
C ALA A 76 -14.29 -16.45 17.07
N ALA A 77 -13.46 -15.90 17.97
CA ALA A 77 -13.92 -14.99 19.01
C ALA A 77 -14.56 -13.71 18.43
N ASN A 78 -13.95 -13.12 17.42
CA ASN A 78 -14.48 -11.91 16.76
C ASN A 78 -15.73 -12.19 15.94
N ALA A 79 -15.84 -13.36 15.29
CA ALA A 79 -17.06 -13.75 14.59
C ALA A 79 -18.25 -13.92 15.55
N ALA A 80 -18.00 -14.45 16.76
CA ALA A 80 -19.02 -14.55 17.79
C ALA A 80 -19.38 -13.18 18.40
N ALA A 81 -18.40 -12.30 18.61
CA ALA A 81 -18.61 -10.98 19.20
C ALA A 81 -19.25 -9.98 18.22
N PHE A 82 -18.97 -10.10 16.92
CA PHE A 82 -19.42 -9.17 15.88
C PHE A 82 -20.10 -9.90 14.70
N PRO A 83 -21.30 -10.49 14.91
CA PRO A 83 -21.99 -11.24 13.86
C PRO A 83 -22.57 -10.37 12.74
N GLN A 84 -22.77 -9.06 12.98
CA GLN A 84 -23.45 -8.14 12.05
C GLN A 84 -22.50 -7.26 11.21
N VAL A 85 -21.21 -7.63 11.11
CA VAL A 85 -20.24 -6.86 10.31
C VAL A 85 -20.66 -6.85 8.85
N GLY A 86 -20.77 -5.66 8.26
CA GLY A 86 -21.22 -5.47 6.88
C GLY A 86 -22.75 -5.43 6.70
N GLU A 87 -23.53 -5.58 7.78
CA GLU A 87 -24.99 -5.40 7.79
C GLU A 87 -25.42 -4.16 8.62
N GLY A 88 -24.49 -3.24 8.86
CA GLY A 88 -24.72 -2.03 9.66
C GLY A 88 -24.48 -2.20 11.17
N GLY A 89 -23.91 -3.34 11.58
CA GLY A 89 -23.54 -3.62 12.96
C GLY A 89 -22.18 -3.04 13.38
N ALA A 90 -21.82 -3.29 14.65
CA ALA A 90 -20.52 -2.93 15.19
C ALA A 90 -19.39 -3.67 14.46
N VAL A 91 -18.28 -2.97 14.24
CA VAL A 91 -17.09 -3.49 13.54
C VAL A 91 -15.89 -3.43 14.49
N PRO A 92 -15.05 -4.47 14.55
CA PRO A 92 -13.86 -4.46 15.39
C PRO A 92 -12.98 -3.24 15.15
N GLY A 93 -12.68 -2.48 16.20
CA GLY A 93 -11.76 -1.34 16.14
C GLY A 93 -12.25 -0.12 15.36
N MET A 94 -13.53 -0.06 14.97
CA MET A 94 -14.10 1.03 14.16
C MET A 94 -15.34 1.64 14.81
N HIS A 95 -15.60 2.90 14.51
CA HIS A 95 -16.88 3.53 14.85
C HIS A 95 -18.04 2.90 14.07
N LEU A 96 -19.24 2.90 14.66
CA LEU A 96 -20.45 2.34 14.06
C LEU A 96 -20.71 2.93 12.66
N ASN A 97 -20.97 2.07 11.68
CA ASN A 97 -21.26 2.44 10.28
C ASN A 97 -20.16 3.28 9.59
N SER A 98 -18.92 3.22 10.09
CA SER A 98 -17.79 3.94 9.51
C SER A 98 -16.53 3.06 9.39
N LEU A 99 -15.62 3.50 8.54
CA LEU A 99 -14.23 3.01 8.47
C LEU A 99 -13.27 3.94 9.24
N THR A 100 -13.81 4.72 10.18
CA THR A 100 -13.03 5.56 11.10
C THR A 100 -12.60 4.70 12.29
N PRO A 101 -11.30 4.56 12.56
CA PRO A 101 -10.82 3.78 13.70
C PRO A 101 -11.21 4.44 15.02
N VAL A 102 -11.45 3.62 16.05
CA VAL A 102 -11.49 4.11 17.43
C VAL A 102 -10.06 4.46 17.90
N PRO A 103 -9.88 5.31 18.93
CA PRO A 103 -8.55 5.74 19.38
C PRO A 103 -7.59 4.59 19.70
N GLU A 104 -8.11 3.46 20.20
CA GLU A 104 -7.34 2.25 20.52
C GLU A 104 -6.79 1.55 19.27
N ALA A 105 -7.58 1.49 18.18
CA ALA A 105 -7.18 0.84 16.92
C ALA A 105 -6.46 1.80 15.95
N GLN A 106 -6.55 3.11 16.18
CA GLN A 106 -5.87 4.15 15.39
C GLN A 106 -4.37 3.90 15.15
N PRO A 107 -3.53 3.58 16.17
CA PRO A 107 -2.10 3.32 15.94
C PRO A 107 -1.86 2.13 15.00
N GLU A 108 -2.70 1.10 15.06
CA GLU A 108 -2.59 -0.07 14.18
C GLU A 108 -2.94 0.27 12.73
N VAL A 109 -4.04 1.00 12.53
CA VAL A 109 -4.49 1.44 11.20
C VAL A 109 -3.49 2.42 10.58
N ASP A 110 -2.89 3.30 11.38
CA ASP A 110 -1.85 4.21 10.91
C ASP A 110 -0.57 3.46 10.51
N LEU A 111 -0.20 2.40 11.24
CA LEU A 111 0.90 1.53 10.88
C LEU A 111 0.62 0.78 9.58
N LEU A 112 -0.57 0.18 9.44
CA LEU A 112 -1.01 -0.47 8.19
C LEU A 112 -1.02 0.52 7.01
N THR A 113 -1.46 1.75 7.24
CA THR A 113 -1.41 2.82 6.23
C THR A 113 0.03 3.08 5.77
N LYS A 114 1.00 3.09 6.68
CA LYS A 114 2.42 3.26 6.35
C LYS A 114 2.98 2.06 5.57
N VAL A 115 2.61 0.83 5.95
CA VAL A 115 3.03 -0.40 5.24
C VAL A 115 2.48 -0.40 3.81
N ILE A 116 1.16 -0.22 3.64
CA ILE A 116 0.50 -0.16 2.32
C ILE A 116 1.13 0.93 1.46
N ARG A 117 1.39 2.11 2.04
CA ARG A 117 2.04 3.22 1.33
C ARG A 117 3.47 2.90 0.90
N TYR A 118 4.25 2.22 1.75
CA TYR A 118 5.61 1.79 1.41
C TYR A 118 5.60 0.79 0.25
N ASP A 119 4.73 -0.22 0.31
CA ASP A 119 4.59 -1.23 -0.74
C ASP A 119 4.09 -0.60 -2.05
N ALA A 120 3.09 0.29 -1.98
CA ALA A 120 2.59 1.02 -3.13
C ALA A 120 3.68 1.89 -3.79
N MET A 121 4.56 2.53 -3.01
CA MET A 121 5.70 3.28 -3.56
C MET A 121 6.75 2.38 -4.22
N THR A 122 6.93 1.18 -3.68
CA THR A 122 7.84 0.17 -4.24
C THR A 122 7.33 -0.33 -5.59
N GLU A 123 6.03 -0.58 -5.71
CA GLU A 123 5.38 -0.95 -6.98
C GLU A 123 5.25 0.21 -7.97
N ALA A 124 4.98 1.44 -7.48
CA ALA A 124 4.77 2.59 -8.35
C ALA A 124 6.07 3.06 -9.04
N GLY A 125 7.19 2.90 -8.34
CA GLY A 125 8.50 3.35 -8.77
C GLY A 125 9.17 2.31 -9.68
N ASN A 126 9.24 2.61 -10.97
CA ASN A 126 10.19 1.94 -11.86
C ASN A 126 11.45 2.81 -12.00
N PRO A 127 12.44 2.69 -11.09
CA PRO A 127 13.64 3.53 -11.12
C PRO A 127 14.47 3.31 -12.38
N VAL A 128 14.38 2.13 -12.99
CA VAL A 128 15.06 1.81 -14.24
C VAL A 128 14.43 2.61 -15.37
N GLN A 129 13.11 2.54 -15.52
CA GLN A 129 12.39 3.27 -16.55
C GLN A 129 12.63 4.79 -16.46
N LEU A 130 12.54 5.36 -15.26
CA LEU A 130 12.75 6.80 -15.07
C LEU A 130 14.19 7.21 -15.41
N ARG A 131 15.19 6.38 -15.05
CA ARG A 131 16.59 6.61 -15.43
C ARG A 131 16.80 6.50 -16.94
N THR A 132 16.26 5.47 -17.57
CA THR A 132 16.38 5.29 -19.03
C THR A 132 15.72 6.42 -19.80
N VAL A 133 14.54 6.87 -19.38
CA VAL A 133 13.86 8.02 -20.02
C VAL A 133 14.64 9.30 -19.80
N GLY A 134 15.17 9.54 -18.59
CA GLY A 134 15.99 10.71 -18.30
C GLY A 134 17.26 10.77 -19.16
N VAL A 135 17.98 9.66 -19.30
CA VAL A 135 19.18 9.57 -20.15
C VAL A 135 18.82 9.72 -21.63
N ALA A 136 17.78 9.02 -22.11
CA ALA A 136 17.33 9.10 -23.50
C ALA A 136 16.91 10.53 -23.88
N ALA A 137 16.18 11.23 -23.00
CA ALA A 137 15.79 12.62 -23.20
C ALA A 137 17.02 13.55 -23.26
N GLY A 138 18.00 13.37 -22.37
CA GLY A 138 19.25 14.16 -22.39
C GLY A 138 20.02 13.99 -23.70
N VAL A 139 20.17 12.74 -24.17
CA VAL A 139 20.83 12.44 -25.46
C VAL A 139 20.05 13.03 -26.63
N LEU A 140 18.72 12.93 -26.63
CA LEU A 140 17.88 13.49 -27.68
C LEU A 140 18.04 15.01 -27.80
N PHE A 141 18.03 15.73 -26.67
CA PHE A 141 18.22 17.18 -26.67
C PHE A 141 19.62 17.59 -27.11
N LEU A 142 20.66 16.82 -26.75
CA LEU A 142 22.02 17.05 -27.25
C LEU A 142 22.10 16.87 -28.78
N LEU A 143 21.55 15.78 -29.32
CA LEU A 143 21.54 15.56 -30.77
C LEU A 143 20.77 16.66 -31.51
N LEU A 144 19.63 17.10 -30.96
CA LEU A 144 18.85 18.18 -31.55
C LEU A 144 19.63 19.51 -31.54
N ALA A 145 20.41 19.77 -30.48
CA ALA A 145 21.26 20.97 -30.39
C ALA A 145 22.31 20.99 -31.50
N VAL A 146 22.95 19.84 -31.76
CA VAL A 146 23.96 19.68 -32.82
C VAL A 146 23.35 19.86 -34.21
N VAL A 147 22.16 19.30 -34.45
CA VAL A 147 21.48 19.37 -35.77
C VAL A 147 20.93 20.76 -36.07
N THR A 148 20.36 21.43 -35.07
CA THR A 148 19.67 22.73 -35.27
C THR A 148 20.58 23.94 -35.04
N GLY A 149 21.71 23.77 -34.36
CA GLY A 149 22.59 24.87 -33.96
C GLY A 149 22.04 25.74 -32.83
N VAL A 150 20.88 25.40 -32.25
CA VAL A 150 20.22 26.17 -31.18
C VAL A 150 20.71 25.70 -29.81
N TYR A 151 21.94 26.07 -29.47
CA TYR A 151 22.58 25.63 -28.23
C TYR A 151 22.03 26.32 -26.97
N SER A 152 21.57 27.57 -27.08
CA SER A 152 21.16 28.39 -25.93
C SER A 152 20.01 27.80 -25.12
N VAL A 153 19.12 27.01 -25.76
CA VAL A 153 17.95 26.42 -25.10
C VAL A 153 18.12 24.91 -24.89
N LEU A 154 18.70 24.21 -25.87
CA LEU A 154 18.75 22.74 -25.87
C LEU A 154 19.83 22.17 -24.95
N LEU A 155 20.95 22.87 -24.76
CA LEU A 155 22.02 22.45 -23.86
C LEU A 155 21.59 22.53 -22.38
N PRO A 156 20.93 23.61 -21.90
CA PRO A 156 20.30 23.62 -20.58
C PRO A 156 19.27 22.51 -20.41
N LEU A 157 18.41 22.28 -21.41
CA LEU A 157 17.35 21.27 -21.32
C LEU A 157 17.91 19.85 -21.26
N ALA A 158 18.98 19.58 -22.00
CA ALA A 158 19.71 18.31 -21.97
C ALA A 158 20.32 17.98 -20.62
N VAL A 159 20.72 18.99 -19.83
CA VAL A 159 21.29 18.79 -18.49
C VAL A 159 20.21 18.80 -17.42
N LEU A 160 19.27 19.75 -17.48
CA LEU A 160 18.30 20.00 -16.44
C LEU A 160 17.23 18.90 -16.36
N THR A 161 16.82 18.34 -17.50
CA THR A 161 15.84 17.24 -17.56
C THR A 161 16.33 15.96 -16.84
N PRO A 162 17.51 15.38 -17.17
CA PRO A 162 18.02 14.24 -16.43
C PRO A 162 18.33 14.62 -14.98
N ALA A 163 18.92 15.79 -14.71
CA ALA A 163 19.19 16.22 -13.33
C ALA A 163 17.92 16.24 -12.46
N PHE A 164 16.81 16.76 -12.99
CA PHE A 164 15.51 16.76 -12.32
C PHE A 164 14.97 15.34 -12.10
N MET A 165 15.03 14.47 -13.11
CA MET A 165 14.62 13.07 -13.00
C MET A 165 15.44 12.32 -11.93
N PHE A 166 16.77 12.44 -11.95
CA PHE A 166 17.65 11.84 -10.95
C PHE A 166 17.41 12.41 -9.54
N GLY A 167 17.16 13.72 -9.42
CA GLY A 167 16.77 14.37 -8.17
C GLY A 167 15.46 13.81 -7.62
N SER A 168 14.45 13.64 -8.46
CA SER A 168 13.15 13.06 -8.06
C SER A 168 13.29 11.62 -7.54
N LEU A 169 14.17 10.82 -8.16
CA LEU A 169 14.48 9.46 -7.70
C LEU A 169 15.16 9.48 -6.34
N ARG A 170 16.12 10.38 -6.11
CA ARG A 170 16.80 10.55 -4.81
C ARG A 170 15.80 10.91 -3.71
N VAL A 171 14.90 11.86 -3.98
CA VAL A 171 13.85 12.26 -3.03
C VAL A 171 12.93 11.07 -2.73
N ASN A 172 12.52 10.30 -3.74
CA ASN A 172 11.68 9.13 -3.54
C ASN A 172 12.41 8.06 -2.70
N THR A 173 13.69 7.79 -2.98
CA THR A 173 14.49 6.86 -2.17
C THR A 173 14.63 7.32 -0.72
N ALA A 174 14.83 8.62 -0.48
CA ALA A 174 14.93 9.17 0.87
C ALA A 174 13.58 9.08 1.62
N ARG A 175 12.47 9.35 0.94
CA ARG A 175 11.11 9.18 1.51
C ARG A 175 10.85 7.72 1.88
N ARG A 176 11.23 6.78 1.01
CA ARG A 176 11.12 5.34 1.28
C ARG A 176 11.98 4.92 2.47
N ALA A 177 13.23 5.40 2.56
CA ALA A 177 14.11 5.11 3.69
C ALA A 177 13.54 5.62 5.03
N LYS A 178 12.96 6.83 5.05
CA LYS A 178 12.27 7.36 6.23
C LYS A 178 11.08 6.50 6.65
N LEU A 179 10.28 6.02 5.70
CA LEU A 179 9.17 5.11 6.00
C LEU A 179 9.65 3.76 6.50
N ALA A 180 10.68 3.18 5.87
CA ALA A 180 11.31 1.95 6.33
C ALA A 180 11.79 2.08 7.79
N ALA A 181 12.49 3.17 8.12
CA ALA A 181 12.94 3.44 9.49
C ALA A 181 11.77 3.52 10.49
N GLN A 182 10.67 4.17 10.11
CA GLN A 182 9.47 4.22 10.95
C GLN A 182 8.80 2.85 11.14
N LEU A 183 8.80 2.01 10.10
CA LEU A 183 8.24 0.66 10.15
C LEU A 183 9.11 -0.27 11.00
N THR A 184 10.43 -0.22 10.84
CA THR A 184 11.38 -0.97 11.66
C THR A 184 11.31 -0.53 13.13
N ALA A 185 11.20 0.77 13.41
CA ALA A 185 11.03 1.29 14.76
C ALA A 185 9.71 0.83 15.41
N ALA A 186 8.68 0.58 14.60
CA ALA A 186 7.40 0.00 15.05
C ALA A 186 7.44 -1.54 15.16
N GLY A 187 8.61 -2.17 15.02
CA GLY A 187 8.79 -3.61 15.14
C GLY A 187 8.43 -4.42 13.90
N CYS A 188 8.18 -3.78 12.75
CA CYS A 188 7.95 -4.50 11.50
C CYS A 188 9.27 -5.06 10.95
N THR A 189 9.28 -6.32 10.54
CA THR A 189 10.46 -6.98 9.99
C THR A 189 10.46 -6.89 8.46
N PRO A 190 11.59 -6.50 7.83
CA PRO A 190 11.73 -6.58 6.39
C PRO A 190 11.89 -8.04 5.97
N VAL A 191 10.93 -8.55 5.22
CA VAL A 191 10.94 -9.87 4.58
C VAL A 191 11.09 -9.66 3.08
N ARG A 192 11.97 -10.43 2.45
CA ARG A 192 12.12 -10.40 1.00
C ARG A 192 11.18 -11.44 0.39
N ASP A 193 10.25 -10.99 -0.44
CA ASP A 193 9.32 -11.83 -1.18
C ASP A 193 10.07 -12.67 -2.25
N GLU A 194 9.46 -13.73 -2.76
CA GLU A 194 10.03 -14.62 -3.79
C GLU A 194 10.40 -13.86 -5.07
N ALA A 195 9.68 -12.77 -5.36
CA ALA A 195 9.98 -11.83 -6.44
C ALA A 195 11.18 -10.89 -6.15
N GLY A 196 11.89 -11.08 -5.02
CA GLY A 196 13.05 -10.30 -4.62
C GLY A 196 12.73 -8.91 -4.05
N ARG A 197 11.45 -8.60 -3.81
CA ARG A 197 10.96 -7.31 -3.29
C ARG A 197 11.05 -7.26 -1.76
N GLU A 198 11.57 -6.16 -1.21
CA GLU A 198 11.54 -5.92 0.24
C GLU A 198 10.13 -5.54 0.68
N ARG A 199 9.61 -6.26 1.67
CA ARG A 199 8.26 -6.13 2.18
C ARG A 199 8.29 -6.10 3.71
N PHE A 200 7.50 -5.23 4.32
CA PHE A 200 7.41 -5.20 5.78
C PHE A 200 6.28 -6.10 6.27
N VAL A 201 6.62 -7.03 7.18
CA VAL A 201 5.66 -7.88 7.88
C VAL A 201 5.52 -7.35 9.31
N ARG A 202 4.27 -7.20 9.76
CA ARG A 202 3.99 -6.79 11.15
C ARG A 202 4.43 -7.88 12.14
N PRO A 203 4.91 -7.52 13.33
CA PRO A 203 5.25 -8.47 14.37
C PRO A 203 3.98 -9.18 14.88
N VAL A 204 4.12 -10.47 15.18
CA VAL A 204 3.07 -11.29 15.82
C VAL A 204 3.52 -11.55 17.28
N PRO A 205 2.64 -11.45 18.29
CA PRO A 205 1.21 -11.11 18.22
C PRO A 205 0.97 -9.61 18.02
N TYR A 206 -0.10 -9.26 17.33
CA TYR A 206 -0.62 -7.89 17.31
C TYR A 206 -1.04 -7.51 18.73
N PRO A 207 -0.68 -6.31 19.25
CA PRO A 207 -1.28 -5.83 20.50
C PRO A 207 -2.81 -5.82 20.33
N ALA A 208 -3.50 -6.31 21.35
CA ALA A 208 -4.96 -6.49 21.34
C ALA A 208 -5.69 -5.16 21.14
#